data_AF-A0A2T6GGP6-F1
#
_entry.id   AF-A0A2T6GGP6-F1
#
_cell.length_a   1.000
_cell.length_b   1.000
_cell.length_c   1.000
_cell.angle_alpha   90.00
_cell.angle_beta   90.00
_cell.angle_gamma   90.00
#
_symmetry.space_group_name_H-M   'P 1'
#
loop_
_entity.id
_entity.type
_entity.pdbx_description
1 polymer ?
#
loop_
_entity_poly.entity_id
_entity_poly.type
_entity_poly.pdbx_seq_one_letter_code
_entity_poly.pdbx_strand_id
1 'polypeptide(L)'
;MSLKEKLQGAKQQMAEQLPGEILQKFAASLQALVDSGLAAKALKARDKAPLAVLKDPDGQDVDLRQLLDKGPLVLVFYRGLWCPFCNLALSAYQQMVGDLAASGATLVAVSAQTPQSSAKTREALGIRYLLLSDPENRLAEQYGIVFKLEDELDAVYRSLGADLKVFNGSDALTLPMASAFVIGQDGVIRHAFVNVDYSERVEPATLIEAAGR
;
A
#
# COMPACT_ATOMS: atom_id res chain seq x y z
N MET A 1 12.21 -7.46 16.34
CA MET A 1 12.67 -6.86 15.09
C MET A 1 11.61 -5.90 14.58
N SER A 2 12.01 -4.66 14.34
CA SER A 2 11.23 -3.60 13.70
C SER A 2 10.82 -4.00 12.26
N LEU A 3 9.86 -3.28 11.68
CA LEU A 3 9.50 -3.49 10.27
C LEU A 3 10.68 -3.13 9.37
N LYS A 4 11.39 -2.04 9.67
CA LYS A 4 12.57 -1.58 8.93
C LYS A 4 13.67 -2.64 8.85
N GLU A 5 14.01 -3.31 9.95
CA GLU A 5 15.01 -4.40 9.94
C GLU A 5 14.57 -5.56 9.04
N LYS A 6 13.30 -5.94 9.07
CA LYS A 6 12.77 -7.00 8.18
C LYS A 6 12.82 -6.58 6.71
N LEU A 7 12.49 -5.32 6.41
CA LEU A 7 12.54 -4.79 5.05
C LEU A 7 13.98 -4.73 4.54
N GLN A 8 14.95 -4.31 5.36
CA GLN A 8 16.37 -4.33 5.01
C GLN A 8 16.85 -5.75 4.69
N GLY A 9 16.49 -6.74 5.51
CA GLY A 9 16.79 -8.15 5.24
C GLY A 9 16.20 -8.62 3.91
N ALA A 10 14.94 -8.26 3.60
CA ALA A 10 14.32 -8.58 2.32
C ALA A 10 14.98 -7.87 1.12
N LYS A 11 15.45 -6.63 1.30
CA LYS A 11 16.21 -5.91 0.25
C LYS A 11 17.51 -6.64 -0.06
N GLN A 12 18.24 -7.07 0.99
CA GLN A 12 19.47 -7.84 0.84
C GLN A 12 19.21 -9.17 0.14
N GLN A 13 18.21 -9.93 0.58
CA GLN A 13 17.85 -11.20 -0.03
C GLN A 13 17.48 -11.04 -1.51
N MET A 14 16.71 -9.99 -1.85
CA MET A 14 16.37 -9.68 -3.24
C MET A 14 17.62 -9.38 -4.08
N ALA A 15 18.59 -8.64 -3.53
CA ALA A 15 19.84 -8.32 -4.21
C ALA A 15 20.73 -9.55 -4.46
N GLU A 16 20.66 -10.55 -3.57
CA GLU A 16 21.40 -11.82 -3.71
C GLU A 16 20.75 -12.78 -4.69
N GLN A 17 19.41 -12.76 -4.81
CA GLN A 17 18.65 -13.74 -5.59
C GLN A 17 18.33 -13.30 -7.02
N LEU A 18 18.20 -12.00 -7.27
CA LEU A 18 17.82 -11.50 -8.59
C LEU A 18 19.04 -11.28 -9.49
N PRO A 19 18.93 -11.56 -10.80
CA PRO A 19 19.92 -11.15 -11.78
C PRO A 19 20.20 -9.64 -11.74
N GLY A 20 21.46 -9.27 -11.92
CA GLY A 20 21.89 -7.87 -11.90
C GLY A 20 21.14 -6.97 -12.89
N GLU A 21 20.77 -7.50 -14.06
CA GLU A 21 19.97 -6.77 -15.05
C GLU A 21 18.57 -6.40 -14.52
N ILE A 22 17.91 -7.32 -13.81
CA ILE A 22 16.60 -7.05 -13.20
C ILE A 22 16.73 -6.00 -12.10
N LEU A 23 17.77 -6.10 -11.27
CA LEU A 23 18.06 -5.11 -10.23
C LEU A 23 18.31 -3.71 -10.83
N GLN A 24 19.05 -3.65 -11.93
CA GLN A 24 19.29 -2.40 -12.65
C GLN A 24 18.00 -1.79 -13.21
N LYS A 25 17.11 -2.60 -13.81
CA LYS A 25 15.79 -2.13 -14.29
C LYS A 25 14.94 -1.56 -13.16
N PHE A 26 14.89 -2.23 -12.00
CA PHE A 26 14.18 -1.69 -10.82
C PHE A 26 14.82 -0.42 -10.27
N ALA A 27 16.16 -0.36 -10.21
CA ALA A 27 16.88 0.84 -9.76
C ALA A 27 16.65 2.03 -10.70
N ALA A 28 16.69 1.81 -12.02
CA ALA A 28 16.41 2.85 -13.01
C ALA A 28 14.98 3.38 -12.89
N SER A 29 14.00 2.47 -12.74
CA SER A 29 12.59 2.85 -12.53
C SER A 29 12.40 3.67 -11.25
N LEU A 30 13.05 3.27 -10.14
CA LEU A 30 13.02 4.02 -8.90
C LEU A 30 13.64 5.41 -9.07
N GLN A 31 14.79 5.51 -9.74
CA GLN A 31 15.45 6.80 -10.00
C GLN A 31 14.57 7.72 -10.84
N ALA A 32 13.94 7.21 -11.90
CA ALA A 32 13.00 7.99 -12.70
C ALA A 32 11.81 8.53 -11.88
N LEU A 33 11.30 7.74 -10.94
CA LEU A 33 10.24 8.18 -10.02
C LEU A 33 10.74 9.25 -9.05
N VAL A 34 11.95 9.13 -8.51
CA VAL A 34 12.59 10.17 -7.69
C VAL A 34 12.70 11.47 -8.49
N ASP A 35 13.24 11.40 -9.70
CA ASP A 35 13.49 12.56 -10.56
C ASP A 35 12.19 13.25 -11.01
N SER A 36 11.09 12.49 -11.13
CA SER A 36 9.78 13.04 -11.48
C SER A 36 9.18 13.96 -10.40
N GLY A 37 9.67 13.87 -9.15
CA GLY A 37 9.13 14.60 -8.00
C GLY A 37 7.70 14.20 -7.63
N LEU A 38 7.21 13.04 -8.08
CA LEU A 38 5.82 12.61 -7.88
C LEU A 38 5.41 12.58 -6.40
N ALA A 39 6.28 12.11 -5.51
CA ALA A 39 6.02 12.09 -4.07
C ALA A 39 5.69 13.46 -3.48
N ALA A 40 6.23 14.55 -4.04
CA ALA A 40 5.96 15.91 -3.58
C ALA A 40 4.55 16.40 -3.96
N LYS A 41 3.87 15.73 -4.90
CA LYS A 41 2.51 16.03 -5.33
C LYS A 41 1.45 15.25 -4.55
N ALA A 42 1.86 14.26 -3.76
CA ALA A 42 0.95 13.48 -2.95
C ALA A 42 0.34 14.32 -1.82
N LEU A 43 -0.84 13.89 -1.34
CA LEU A 43 -1.47 14.52 -0.19
C LEU A 43 -0.57 14.42 1.04
N LYS A 44 -0.65 15.44 1.90
CA LYS A 44 0.16 15.59 3.11
C LYS A 44 -0.72 15.81 4.33
N ALA A 45 -0.10 15.86 5.49
CA ALA A 45 -0.79 16.27 6.71
C ALA A 45 -1.47 17.64 6.51
N ARG A 46 -2.66 17.78 7.08
CA ARG A 46 -3.60 18.91 6.97
C ARG A 46 -4.44 18.97 5.70
N ASP A 47 -4.18 18.13 4.70
CA ASP A 47 -5.09 18.01 3.55
C ASP A 47 -6.35 17.22 3.93
N LYS A 48 -7.42 17.42 3.13
CA LYS A 48 -8.64 16.60 3.22
C LYS A 48 -8.42 15.28 2.51
N ALA A 49 -8.77 14.19 3.19
CA ALA A 49 -8.65 12.84 2.64
C ALA A 49 -9.82 12.54 1.69
N PRO A 50 -9.55 12.13 0.43
CA PRO A 50 -10.56 11.52 -0.42
C PRO A 50 -11.12 10.24 0.21
N LEU A 51 -12.44 10.07 0.18
CA LEU A 51 -13.14 8.90 0.73
C LEU A 51 -13.99 8.26 -0.37
N ALA A 52 -14.07 6.93 -0.36
CA ALA A 52 -14.79 6.17 -1.38
C ALA A 52 -15.52 4.98 -0.74
N VAL A 53 -16.41 4.37 -1.54
CA VAL A 53 -16.94 3.03 -1.30
C VAL A 53 -16.11 2.07 -2.13
N LEU A 54 -15.49 1.10 -1.47
CA LEU A 54 -14.63 0.10 -2.11
C LEU A 54 -15.14 -1.30 -1.79
N LYS A 55 -14.66 -2.29 -2.53
CA LYS A 55 -15.03 -3.70 -2.33
C LYS A 55 -14.02 -4.43 -1.47
N ASP A 56 -14.50 -5.16 -0.48
CA ASP A 56 -13.70 -6.13 0.25
C ASP A 56 -13.48 -7.42 -0.58
N PRO A 57 -12.72 -8.42 -0.06
CA PRO A 57 -12.44 -9.64 -0.81
C PRO A 57 -13.67 -10.53 -1.04
N ASP A 58 -14.73 -10.35 -0.26
CA ASP A 58 -16.01 -11.06 -0.37
C ASP A 58 -17.02 -10.29 -1.25
N GLY A 59 -16.56 -9.21 -1.89
CA GLY A 59 -17.33 -8.38 -2.82
C GLY A 59 -18.27 -7.39 -2.14
N GLN A 60 -18.24 -7.30 -0.81
CA GLN A 60 -19.10 -6.41 -0.03
C GLN A 60 -18.59 -4.97 -0.13
N ASP A 61 -19.52 -4.03 -0.19
CA ASP A 61 -19.20 -2.62 -0.21
C ASP A 61 -18.84 -2.12 1.19
N VAL A 62 -17.72 -1.42 1.29
CA VAL A 62 -17.22 -0.79 2.50
C VAL A 62 -17.08 0.71 2.24
N ASP A 63 -17.87 1.52 2.95
CA ASP A 63 -17.80 2.98 2.88
C ASP A 63 -16.78 3.52 3.90
N LEU A 64 -15.70 4.13 3.41
CA LEU A 64 -14.67 4.72 4.28
C LEU A 64 -15.22 5.84 5.17
N ARG A 65 -16.30 6.54 4.77
CA ARG A 65 -16.96 7.56 5.60
C ARG A 65 -17.58 6.94 6.84
N GLN A 66 -18.26 5.80 6.69
CA GLN A 66 -18.88 5.10 7.81
C GLN A 66 -17.85 4.53 8.80
N LEU A 67 -16.64 4.19 8.33
CA LEU A 67 -15.54 3.83 9.21
C LEU A 67 -15.05 5.05 9.98
N LEU A 68 -14.93 6.18 9.31
CA LEU A 68 -14.46 7.43 9.88
C LEU A 68 -15.41 8.02 10.95
N ASP A 69 -16.72 7.82 10.79
CA ASP A 69 -17.73 8.18 11.78
C ASP A 69 -17.52 7.45 13.13
N LYS A 70 -16.86 6.27 13.11
CA LYS A 70 -16.59 5.47 14.31
C LYS A 70 -15.26 5.85 14.99
N GLY A 71 -14.32 6.41 14.25
CA GLY A 71 -13.01 6.76 14.76
C GLY A 71 -12.00 7.08 13.65
N PRO A 72 -10.75 7.43 14.02
CA PRO A 72 -9.70 7.69 13.04
C PRO A 72 -9.45 6.49 12.11
N LEU A 73 -9.07 6.76 10.87
CA LEU A 73 -8.79 5.74 9.87
C LEU A 73 -7.29 5.73 9.55
N VAL A 74 -6.65 4.57 9.66
CA VAL A 74 -5.32 4.32 9.12
C VAL A 74 -5.48 3.64 7.76
N LEU A 75 -5.14 4.36 6.70
CA LEU A 75 -5.28 3.93 5.31
C LEU A 75 -3.90 3.64 4.71
N VAL A 76 -3.62 2.38 4.39
CA VAL A 76 -2.34 1.94 3.82
C VAL A 76 -2.54 1.55 2.37
N PHE A 77 -1.74 2.09 1.45
CA PHE A 77 -1.75 1.64 0.05
C PHE A 77 -0.60 0.67 -0.21
N TYR A 78 -0.91 -0.44 -0.86
CA TYR A 78 0.05 -1.47 -1.21
C TYR A 78 -0.13 -1.92 -2.66
N ARG A 79 0.92 -2.53 -3.21
CA ARG A 79 0.96 -2.93 -4.62
C ARG A 79 0.15 -4.21 -4.84
N GLY A 80 0.53 -5.28 -4.14
CA GLY A 80 -0.22 -6.52 -4.10
C GLY A 80 0.61 -7.70 -3.58
N LEU A 81 0.04 -8.90 -3.59
CA LEU A 81 0.63 -10.11 -3.00
C LEU A 81 2.01 -10.49 -3.54
N TRP A 82 2.32 -10.14 -4.79
CA TRP A 82 3.62 -10.43 -5.41
C TRP A 82 4.77 -9.59 -4.85
N CYS A 83 4.47 -8.53 -4.10
CA CYS A 83 5.45 -7.61 -3.55
C CYS A 83 5.91 -8.09 -2.16
N PRO A 84 7.14 -8.60 -1.99
CA PRO A 84 7.59 -9.15 -0.71
C PRO A 84 7.63 -8.10 0.41
N PHE A 85 8.00 -6.86 0.09
CA PHE A 85 7.99 -5.74 1.03
C PHE A 85 6.59 -5.38 1.51
N CYS A 86 5.60 -5.49 0.61
CA CYS A 86 4.21 -5.26 0.93
C CYS A 86 3.71 -6.34 1.90
N ASN A 87 4.04 -7.61 1.65
CA ASN A 87 3.65 -8.72 2.52
C ASN A 87 4.22 -8.55 3.94
N LEU A 88 5.50 -8.18 4.06
CA LEU A 88 6.12 -7.89 5.36
C LEU A 88 5.41 -6.75 6.10
N ALA A 89 5.06 -5.68 5.39
CA ALA A 89 4.32 -4.56 5.97
C ALA A 89 2.94 -4.97 6.45
N LEU A 90 2.16 -5.66 5.61
CA LEU A 90 0.80 -6.12 5.95
C LEU A 90 0.84 -7.06 7.16
N SER A 91 1.79 -8.01 7.22
CA SER A 91 1.94 -8.89 8.38
C SER A 91 2.38 -8.14 9.63
N ALA A 92 3.23 -7.11 9.53
CA ALA A 92 3.57 -6.26 10.68
C ALA A 92 2.36 -5.46 11.17
N TYR A 93 1.57 -4.91 10.26
CA TYR A 93 0.35 -4.18 10.62
C TYR A 93 -0.72 -5.08 11.21
N GLN A 94 -0.80 -6.35 10.78
CA GLN A 94 -1.68 -7.35 11.40
C GLN A 94 -1.37 -7.54 12.90
N GLN A 95 -0.10 -7.42 13.31
CA GLN A 95 0.30 -7.58 14.71
C GLN A 95 -0.15 -6.39 15.58
N MET A 96 -0.33 -5.19 15.02
CA MET A 96 -0.76 -4.00 15.76
C MET A 96 -2.27 -3.73 15.74
N VAL A 97 -3.07 -4.53 15.02
CA VAL A 97 -4.52 -4.25 14.85
C VAL A 97 -5.23 -4.08 16.20
N GLY A 98 -4.86 -4.88 17.20
CA GLY A 98 -5.44 -4.78 18.54
C GLY A 98 -5.13 -3.44 19.22
N ASP A 99 -3.87 -3.01 19.17
CA ASP A 99 -3.42 -1.75 19.77
C ASP A 99 -4.04 -0.54 19.07
N LEU A 100 -4.16 -0.60 17.74
CA LEU A 100 -4.80 0.44 16.95
C LEU A 100 -6.31 0.51 17.21
N ALA A 101 -6.97 -0.64 17.35
CA ALA A 101 -8.38 -0.68 17.74
C ALA A 101 -8.59 -0.13 19.16
N ALA A 102 -7.65 -0.37 20.08
CA ALA A 102 -7.70 0.20 21.43
C ALA A 102 -7.58 1.74 21.44
N SER A 103 -6.95 2.34 20.42
CA SER A 103 -6.96 3.81 20.22
C SER A 103 -8.22 4.31 19.50
N GLY A 104 -9.21 3.45 19.25
CA GLY A 104 -10.43 3.76 18.51
C GLY A 104 -10.24 3.86 17.00
N ALA A 105 -9.07 3.51 16.47
CA ALA A 105 -8.76 3.66 15.06
C ALA A 105 -8.98 2.35 14.28
N THR A 106 -9.36 2.48 13.01
CA THR A 106 -9.56 1.34 12.10
C THR A 106 -8.40 1.28 11.10
N LEU A 107 -7.82 0.10 10.89
CA LEU A 107 -6.85 -0.14 9.82
C LEU A 107 -7.55 -0.64 8.55
N VAL A 108 -7.23 -0.02 7.43
CA VAL A 108 -7.64 -0.43 6.09
C VAL A 108 -6.42 -0.45 5.18
N ALA A 109 -6.22 -1.54 4.44
CA ALA A 109 -5.23 -1.57 3.36
C ALA A 109 -5.91 -1.65 1.99
N VAL A 110 -5.45 -0.85 1.04
CA VAL A 110 -6.04 -0.65 -0.29
C VAL A 110 -5.03 -0.98 -1.37
N SER A 111 -5.47 -1.70 -2.40
CA SER A 111 -4.66 -1.95 -3.61
C SER A 111 -5.55 -2.03 -4.84
N ALA A 112 -4.94 -1.93 -6.02
CA ALA A 112 -5.60 -2.22 -7.29
C ALA A 112 -5.92 -3.71 -7.50
N GLN A 113 -5.54 -4.61 -6.59
CA GLN A 113 -5.88 -6.03 -6.70
C GLN A 113 -7.40 -6.21 -6.83
N THR A 114 -7.82 -7.18 -7.64
CA THR A 114 -9.22 -7.61 -7.67
C THR A 114 -9.63 -8.17 -6.29
N PRO A 115 -10.93 -8.21 -5.95
CA PRO A 115 -11.39 -8.86 -4.72
C PRO A 115 -10.86 -10.29 -4.54
N GLN A 116 -10.78 -11.06 -5.62
CA GLN A 116 -10.27 -12.43 -5.62
C GLN A 116 -8.76 -12.48 -5.33
N SER A 117 -7.99 -11.58 -5.92
CA SER A 117 -6.55 -11.44 -5.63
C SER A 117 -6.31 -10.96 -4.19
N SER A 118 -7.12 -10.03 -3.70
CA SER A 118 -7.12 -9.58 -2.30
C SER A 118 -7.50 -10.71 -1.33
N ALA A 119 -8.40 -11.62 -1.73
CA ALA A 119 -8.76 -12.79 -0.92
C ALA A 119 -7.57 -13.74 -0.76
N LYS A 120 -6.79 -13.95 -1.82
CA LYS A 120 -5.52 -14.71 -1.75
C LYS A 120 -4.51 -14.02 -0.83
N THR A 121 -4.41 -12.68 -0.88
CA THR A 121 -3.56 -11.92 0.06
C THR A 121 -4.01 -12.15 1.50
N ARG A 122 -5.31 -12.08 1.76
CA ARG A 122 -5.92 -12.33 3.08
C ARG A 122 -5.56 -13.71 3.62
N GLU A 123 -5.75 -14.74 2.81
CA GLU A 123 -5.48 -16.14 3.17
C GLU A 123 -3.99 -16.38 3.39
N ALA A 124 -3.14 -16.01 2.42
CA ALA A 124 -1.70 -16.28 2.47
C ALA A 124 -0.99 -15.62 3.65
N LEU A 125 -1.47 -14.45 4.08
CA LEU A 125 -0.85 -13.67 5.16
C LEU A 125 -1.63 -13.71 6.48
N GLY A 126 -2.78 -14.39 6.53
CA GLY A 126 -3.64 -14.47 7.72
C GLY A 126 -4.20 -13.11 8.16
N ILE A 127 -4.50 -12.22 7.19
CA ILE A 127 -4.99 -10.87 7.48
C ILE A 127 -6.44 -10.92 7.97
N ARG A 128 -6.72 -10.15 9.02
CA ARG A 128 -8.02 -10.02 9.69
C ARG A 128 -8.59 -8.61 9.67
N TYR A 129 -7.79 -7.60 9.33
CA TYR A 129 -8.28 -6.24 9.09
C TYR A 129 -8.78 -6.09 7.64
N LEU A 130 -9.38 -4.93 7.33
CA LEU A 130 -10.01 -4.68 6.04
C LEU A 130 -8.97 -4.57 4.92
N LEU A 131 -9.09 -5.43 3.92
CA LEU A 131 -8.42 -5.30 2.62
C LEU A 131 -9.44 -4.84 1.60
N LEU A 132 -9.19 -3.73 0.92
CA LEU A 132 -10.12 -3.17 -0.06
C LEU A 132 -9.48 -3.10 -1.44
N SER A 133 -10.30 -3.36 -2.45
CA SER A 133 -9.94 -3.30 -3.86
C SER A 133 -10.29 -1.91 -4.39
N ASP A 134 -9.30 -1.25 -5.00
CA ASP A 134 -9.40 0.06 -5.66
C ASP A 134 -9.08 -0.11 -7.15
N PRO A 135 -10.06 -0.58 -7.96
CA PRO A 135 -9.85 -0.88 -9.37
C PRO A 135 -9.20 0.29 -10.10
N GLU A 136 -8.13 0.00 -10.83
CA GLU A 136 -7.36 1.00 -11.58
C GLU A 136 -6.73 2.11 -10.71
N ASN A 137 -6.58 1.89 -9.40
CA ASN A 137 -6.03 2.84 -8.45
C ASN A 137 -6.79 4.20 -8.38
N ARG A 138 -8.09 4.22 -8.64
CA ARG A 138 -8.89 5.47 -8.72
C ARG A 138 -8.91 6.28 -7.42
N LEU A 139 -8.96 5.62 -6.27
CA LEU A 139 -8.82 6.30 -4.98
C LEU A 139 -7.38 6.76 -4.81
N ALA A 140 -6.40 5.88 -5.04
CA ALA A 140 -4.98 6.22 -4.89
C ALA A 140 -4.54 7.39 -5.81
N GLU A 141 -5.12 7.54 -7.00
CA GLU A 141 -4.87 8.69 -7.90
C GLU A 141 -5.25 10.01 -7.23
N GLN A 142 -6.37 10.04 -6.50
CA GLN A 142 -6.81 11.23 -5.77
C GLN A 142 -5.89 11.60 -4.60
N TYR A 143 -5.11 10.63 -4.10
CA TYR A 143 -4.05 10.88 -3.11
C TYR A 143 -2.73 11.33 -3.76
N GLY A 144 -2.65 11.37 -5.09
CA GLY A 144 -1.45 11.76 -5.84
C GLY A 144 -0.32 10.73 -5.75
N ILE A 145 -0.64 9.46 -5.50
CA ILE A 145 0.34 8.40 -5.20
C ILE A 145 0.52 7.37 -6.32
N VAL A 146 -0.07 7.58 -7.49
CA VAL A 146 -0.06 6.58 -8.59
C VAL A 146 0.94 6.96 -9.66
N PHE A 147 1.67 5.96 -10.14
CA PHE A 147 2.54 6.08 -11.31
C PHE A 147 2.23 4.96 -12.31
N LYS A 148 2.55 5.22 -13.59
CA LYS A 148 2.48 4.22 -14.65
C LYS A 148 3.83 3.51 -14.75
N LEU A 149 3.81 2.17 -14.80
CA LEU A 149 5.00 1.40 -15.13
C LEU A 149 5.36 1.54 -16.60
N GLU A 150 6.66 1.51 -16.88
CA GLU A 150 7.14 1.31 -18.24
C GLU A 150 6.78 -0.10 -18.74
N ASP A 151 6.43 -0.22 -20.02
CA ASP A 151 5.97 -1.49 -20.60
C ASP A 151 7.02 -2.61 -20.46
N GLU A 152 8.31 -2.26 -20.49
CA GLU A 152 9.40 -3.21 -20.27
C GLU A 152 9.37 -3.87 -18.88
N LEU A 153 8.87 -3.17 -17.86
CA LEU A 153 8.79 -3.71 -16.50
C LEU A 153 7.65 -4.72 -16.35
N ASP A 154 6.62 -4.68 -17.19
CA ASP A 154 5.56 -5.70 -17.20
C ASP A 154 6.15 -7.09 -17.51
N ALA A 155 7.02 -7.17 -18.51
CA ALA A 155 7.73 -8.41 -18.84
C ALA A 155 8.61 -8.90 -17.68
N VAL A 156 9.29 -7.97 -16.99
CA VAL A 156 10.10 -8.31 -15.80
C VAL A 156 9.21 -8.87 -14.69
N TYR A 157 8.09 -8.23 -14.35
CA TYR A 157 7.17 -8.73 -13.33
C TYR A 157 6.65 -10.13 -13.69
N ARG A 158 6.25 -10.36 -14.94
CA ARG A 158 5.79 -11.68 -15.39
C ARG A 158 6.89 -12.74 -15.30
N SER A 159 8.14 -12.41 -15.61
CA SER A 159 9.27 -13.34 -15.45
C SER A 159 9.52 -13.74 -13.99
N LEU A 160 9.13 -12.88 -13.03
CA LEU A 160 9.18 -13.13 -11.60
C LEU A 160 7.90 -13.77 -11.05
N GLY A 161 6.98 -14.22 -11.92
CA GLY A 161 5.71 -14.85 -11.54
C GLY A 161 4.59 -13.87 -11.16
N ALA A 162 4.76 -12.59 -11.44
CA ALA A 162 3.79 -11.54 -11.12
C ALA A 162 3.10 -11.01 -12.40
N ASP A 163 1.97 -11.59 -12.78
CA ASP A 163 1.15 -11.04 -13.86
C ASP A 163 0.24 -9.92 -13.32
N LEU A 164 0.70 -8.68 -13.43
CA LEU A 164 0.03 -7.51 -12.82
C LEU A 164 -1.39 -7.31 -13.35
N LYS A 165 -1.61 -7.62 -14.63
CA LYS A 165 -2.90 -7.47 -15.29
C LYS A 165 -3.92 -8.45 -14.73
N VAL A 166 -3.50 -9.68 -14.45
CA VAL A 166 -4.33 -10.67 -13.76
C VAL A 166 -4.58 -10.28 -12.30
N PHE A 167 -3.54 -9.86 -11.58
CA PHE A 167 -3.70 -9.47 -10.18
C PHE A 167 -4.68 -8.30 -10.01
N ASN A 168 -4.60 -7.30 -10.89
CA ASN A 168 -5.34 -6.05 -10.79
C ASN A 168 -6.61 -6.02 -11.66
N GLY A 169 -6.81 -6.99 -12.55
CA GLY A 169 -7.98 -7.04 -13.45
C GLY A 169 -8.04 -5.89 -14.45
N SER A 170 -6.90 -5.31 -14.83
CA SER A 170 -6.81 -4.16 -15.75
C SER A 170 -5.47 -4.14 -16.50
N ASP A 171 -5.48 -3.62 -17.72
CA ASP A 171 -4.29 -3.38 -18.56
C ASP A 171 -3.55 -2.08 -18.25
N ALA A 172 -4.02 -1.28 -17.28
CA ALA A 172 -3.49 0.07 -17.03
C ALA A 172 -2.00 0.13 -16.62
N LEU A 173 -1.45 -0.97 -16.09
CA LEU A 173 -0.07 -1.06 -15.58
C LEU A 173 0.32 0.08 -14.62
N THR A 174 -0.64 0.56 -13.85
CA THR A 174 -0.44 1.58 -12.82
C THR A 174 -0.22 0.93 -11.46
N LEU A 175 0.63 1.53 -10.63
CA LEU A 175 0.88 1.09 -9.27
C LEU A 175 0.90 2.27 -8.29
N PRO A 176 0.50 2.05 -7.03
CA PRO A 176 0.65 3.05 -5.99
C PRO A 176 2.09 3.04 -5.43
N MET A 177 2.58 4.21 -5.07
CA MET A 177 3.73 4.39 -4.17
C MET A 177 3.46 3.72 -2.82
N ALA A 178 4.53 3.43 -2.07
CA ALA A 178 4.36 3.00 -0.69
C ALA A 178 3.82 4.17 0.15
N SER A 179 2.61 4.03 0.67
CA SER A 179 2.03 5.11 1.47
C SER A 179 1.13 4.62 2.60
N ALA A 180 1.05 5.46 3.64
CA ALA A 180 0.13 5.30 4.75
C ALA A 180 -0.35 6.66 5.23
N PHE A 181 -1.64 6.78 5.47
CA PHE A 181 -2.28 8.00 5.93
C PHE A 181 -3.05 7.72 7.21
N VAL A 182 -2.91 8.59 8.20
CA VAL A 182 -3.80 8.60 9.37
C VAL A 182 -4.75 9.76 9.20
N ILE A 183 -6.04 9.46 9.14
CA ILE A 183 -7.13 10.39 8.84
C ILE A 183 -7.97 10.54 10.10
N GLY A 184 -8.11 11.78 10.58
CA GLY A 184 -8.98 12.09 11.71
C GLY A 184 -10.45 12.01 11.35
N GLN A 185 -11.32 11.91 12.37
CA GLN A 185 -12.78 11.87 12.17
C GLN A 185 -13.34 13.09 11.42
N ASP A 186 -12.61 14.20 11.43
CA ASP A 186 -12.90 15.41 10.67
C ASP A 186 -12.55 15.31 9.16
N GLY A 187 -12.09 14.15 8.70
CA GLY A 187 -11.64 13.90 7.33
C GLY A 187 -10.31 14.56 6.98
N VAL A 188 -9.55 15.03 7.98
CA VAL A 188 -8.25 15.67 7.77
C VAL A 188 -7.12 14.67 8.02
N ILE A 189 -6.13 14.66 7.14
CA ILE A 189 -4.93 13.84 7.30
C ILE A 189 -4.09 14.39 8.46
N ARG A 190 -3.90 13.58 9.52
CA ARG A 190 -3.06 13.87 10.68
C ARG A 190 -1.60 13.48 10.44
N HIS A 191 -1.39 12.39 9.70
CA HIS A 191 -0.08 11.89 9.32
C HIS A 191 -0.11 11.35 7.89
N ALA A 192 0.96 11.62 7.13
CA ALA A 192 1.14 11.11 5.78
C ALA A 192 2.57 10.57 5.65
N PHE A 193 2.68 9.31 5.25
CA PHE A 193 3.90 8.70 4.75
C PHE A 193 3.71 8.39 3.28
N VAL A 194 4.60 8.87 2.42
CA VAL A 194 4.61 8.59 0.97
C VAL A 194 6.06 8.40 0.56
N ASN A 195 6.37 7.29 -0.11
CA ASN A 195 7.71 7.00 -0.58
C ASN A 195 7.67 6.28 -1.94
N VAL A 196 8.47 6.78 -2.89
CA VAL A 196 8.68 6.14 -4.20
C VAL A 196 9.43 4.83 -4.06
N ASP A 197 10.30 4.70 -3.04
CA ASP A 197 10.92 3.42 -2.71
C ASP A 197 9.88 2.52 -2.04
N TYR A 198 9.33 1.59 -2.84
CA TYR A 198 8.33 0.63 -2.38
C TYR A 198 8.85 -0.37 -1.33
N SER A 199 10.15 -0.39 -1.09
CA SER A 199 10.79 -1.22 -0.06
C SER A 199 10.97 -0.51 1.29
N GLU A 200 10.58 0.76 1.39
CA GLU A 200 10.46 1.51 2.64
C GLU A 200 9.00 1.58 3.11
N ARG A 201 8.78 1.49 4.42
CA ARG A 201 7.44 1.54 5.04
C ARG A 201 7.49 2.28 6.37
N VAL A 202 6.38 2.89 6.75
CA VAL A 202 6.22 3.48 8.08
C VAL A 202 6.15 2.40 9.15
N GLU A 203 6.74 2.64 10.32
CA GLU A 203 6.68 1.72 11.43
C GLU A 203 5.26 1.66 12.04
N PRO A 204 4.80 0.46 12.48
CA PRO A 204 3.53 0.30 13.20
C PRO A 204 3.33 1.31 14.34
N ALA A 205 4.37 1.51 15.17
CA ALA A 205 4.30 2.41 16.32
C ALA A 205 3.99 3.87 15.93
N THR A 206 4.53 4.34 14.80
CA THR A 206 4.26 5.69 14.28
C THR A 206 2.79 5.86 13.89
N LEU A 207 2.18 4.82 13.31
CA LEU A 207 0.76 4.84 12.92
C LEU A 207 -0.16 4.85 14.14
N ILE A 208 0.14 4.05 15.16
CA ILE A 208 -0.61 4.03 16.43
C ILE A 208 -0.53 5.40 17.11
N GLU A 209 0.68 5.97 17.23
CA GLU A 209 0.88 7.27 17.86
C GLU A 209 0.11 8.37 17.12
N ALA A 210 0.17 8.38 15.79
CA ALA A 210 -0.54 9.36 14.98
C ALA A 210 -2.08 9.22 15.07
N ALA A 211 -2.59 7.99 15.28
CA ALA A 211 -4.01 7.73 15.41
C ALA A 211 -4.59 8.15 16.76
N GLY A 212 -3.79 8.08 17.82
CA GLY A 212 -4.19 8.50 19.17
C GLY A 212 -4.20 10.01 19.43
N ARG A 213 -3.69 10.83 18.50
CA ARG A 213 -3.68 12.31 18.58
C ARG A 213 -4.94 12.90 18.00
#